data_AF-A0A6N6T6D7-F1
#
_entry.id   AF-A0A6N6T6D7-F1
#
_cell.length_a   1.000
_cell.length_b   1.000
_cell.length_c   1.000
_cell.angle_alpha   90.00
_cell.angle_beta   90.00
_cell.angle_gamma   90.00
#
_symmetry.space_group_name_H-M   'P 1'
#
loop_
_entity.id
_entity.type
_entity.pdbx_description
1 polymer ?
#
loop_
_entity_poly.entity_id
_entity_poly.type
_entity_poly.pdbx_seq_one_letter_code
_entity_poly.pdbx_strand_id
1 'polypeptide(L)'
;MSTVRSTAIPPAQLGAYLTPAGTSASVRSTSTPALAAMRQAAADPLTATAPAAPWPVPMTGEEGEVQQTQQRAARERLKHALAHGKVMSLLVSAALRQPQAVEEYLPRAGQWLADCARHLATRLLRNAGLDPATATLSGYHQYEVHRLLAALIERNPDWVSQRSPETLATLLAPSVPADVRWPPEERREWVSAGASLDVQWGYARALARIAVAALEHDFQRDRVTVLADARSVLARAATERADRLCQRLELDPSAHPIALLHYLNVGGRLYAATLARVHRESVARIQDYQDCLNRHDPAGADAIARQYQEGRLGYEGIAFHFAAILRQFDGLTLERELAPEGAHFPRLASPSAATNRAARLFPSALSPPSV
;
A
#
# COMPACT_ATOMS: atom_id res chain seq x y z
N MET A 1 33.23 16.53 16.30
CA MET A 1 31.75 16.42 16.19
C MET A 1 31.24 17.64 15.44
N SER A 2 30.82 17.46 14.18
CA SER A 2 30.22 18.54 13.37
C SER A 2 28.79 18.14 13.04
N THR A 3 27.83 18.83 13.64
CA THR A 3 26.41 18.70 13.35
C THR A 3 26.14 19.23 11.95
N VAL A 4 25.88 18.34 10.99
CA VAL A 4 25.38 18.73 9.66
C VAL A 4 23.96 19.24 9.84
N ARG A 5 23.79 20.56 9.69
CA ARG A 5 22.48 21.23 9.67
C ARG A 5 21.70 20.71 8.46
N SER A 6 20.56 20.08 8.73
CA SER A 6 19.51 19.84 7.75
C SER A 6 19.06 21.18 7.16
N THR A 7 19.58 21.54 5.99
CA THR A 7 19.08 22.68 5.21
C THR A 7 17.73 22.30 4.63
N ALA A 8 16.67 22.80 5.27
CA ALA A 8 15.31 22.71 4.74
C ALA A 8 15.28 23.26 3.31
N ILE A 9 14.81 22.43 2.36
CA ILE A 9 14.67 22.84 0.96
C ILE A 9 13.53 23.87 0.88
N PRO A 10 13.77 25.08 0.34
CA PRO A 10 12.72 26.06 0.13
C PRO A 10 11.65 25.53 -0.85
N PRO A 11 10.35 25.81 -0.65
CA PRO A 11 9.27 25.34 -1.53
C PRO A 11 9.48 25.62 -3.03
N ALA A 12 10.16 26.72 -3.37
CA ALA A 12 10.50 27.09 -4.74
C ALA A 12 11.46 26.11 -5.43
N GLN A 13 12.38 25.50 -4.67
CA GLN A 13 13.30 24.48 -5.21
C GLN A 13 12.60 23.14 -5.35
N LEU A 14 11.67 22.80 -4.45
CA LEU A 14 10.84 21.60 -4.55
C LEU A 14 10.01 21.59 -5.86
N GLY A 15 9.52 22.75 -6.28
CA GLY A 15 8.80 22.93 -7.55
C GLY A 15 9.63 22.50 -8.75
N ALA A 16 10.90 22.91 -8.83
CA ALA A 16 11.79 22.59 -9.95
C ALA A 16 12.11 21.09 -10.09
N TYR A 17 12.08 20.32 -9.00
CA TYR A 17 12.29 18.87 -9.02
C TYR A 17 11.02 18.07 -9.39
N LEU A 18 9.84 18.70 -9.25
CA LEU A 18 8.53 18.10 -9.53
C LEU A 18 8.00 18.42 -10.95
N THR A 19 8.55 19.44 -11.62
CA THR A 19 8.26 19.71 -13.04
C THR A 19 8.97 18.71 -13.95
N PRO A 20 8.36 18.26 -15.07
CA PRO A 20 9.05 17.40 -16.03
C PRO A 20 10.28 18.12 -16.60
N ALA A 21 11.42 17.42 -16.65
CA ALA A 21 12.59 17.90 -17.38
C ALA A 21 12.28 17.88 -18.88
N GLY A 22 11.82 19.01 -19.40
CA GLY A 22 11.72 19.28 -20.82
C GLY A 22 12.72 20.36 -21.20
N THR A 23 13.52 20.08 -22.23
CA THR A 23 14.28 21.05 -23.04
C THR A 23 15.44 21.80 -22.39
N SER A 24 16.62 21.19 -22.41
CA SER A 24 17.89 21.91 -22.59
C SER A 24 18.95 20.98 -23.20
N ALA A 25 18.80 20.68 -24.49
CA ALA A 25 19.90 20.30 -25.38
C ALA A 25 19.46 20.62 -26.81
N SER A 26 20.08 21.62 -27.42
CA SER A 26 19.93 21.94 -28.84
C SER A 26 20.59 20.84 -29.67
N VAL A 27 19.83 19.80 -30.02
CA VAL A 27 20.13 18.92 -31.14
C VAL A 27 19.02 19.13 -32.16
N ARG A 28 19.38 19.65 -33.34
CA ARG A 28 18.49 19.71 -34.50
C ARG A 28 18.07 18.28 -34.84
N SER A 29 16.86 17.90 -34.47
CA SER A 29 16.19 16.72 -35.00
C SER A 29 14.80 17.13 -35.47
N THR A 30 14.54 16.75 -36.70
CA THR A 30 13.34 17.01 -37.48
C THR A 30 12.07 16.70 -36.69
N SER A 31 11.13 17.64 -36.71
CA SER A 31 9.82 17.53 -36.08
C SER A 31 9.08 16.29 -36.57
N THR A 32 8.74 15.40 -35.64
CA THR A 32 7.88 14.24 -35.88
C THR A 32 6.46 14.73 -36.19
N PRO A 33 5.82 14.29 -37.30
CA PRO A 33 4.51 14.79 -37.75
C PRO A 33 3.37 14.61 -36.74
N ALA A 34 3.51 13.67 -35.78
CA ALA A 34 2.53 13.44 -34.72
C ALA A 34 2.39 14.63 -33.74
N LEU A 35 3.48 15.36 -33.47
CA LEU A 35 3.47 16.51 -32.55
C LEU A 35 2.94 17.78 -33.23
N ALA A 36 3.08 17.89 -34.55
CA ALA A 36 2.45 18.94 -35.34
C ALA A 36 0.94 18.71 -35.45
N ALA A 37 0.51 17.47 -35.69
CA ALA A 37 -0.91 17.10 -35.72
C ALA A 37 -1.62 17.38 -34.39
N MET A 38 -0.96 17.13 -33.24
CA MET A 38 -1.52 17.44 -31.92
C MET A 38 -1.64 18.95 -31.64
N ARG A 39 -0.73 19.77 -32.16
CA ARG A 39 -0.81 21.24 -32.00
C ARG A 39 -1.86 21.87 -32.92
N GLN A 40 -2.07 21.30 -34.11
CA GLN A 40 -3.17 21.71 -34.99
C GLN A 40 -4.54 21.35 -34.42
N ALA A 41 -4.70 20.16 -33.83
CA ALA A 41 -5.95 19.78 -33.16
C ALA A 41 -6.31 20.63 -31.93
N ALA A 42 -5.33 21.32 -31.33
CA ALA A 42 -5.54 22.23 -30.20
C ALA A 42 -5.77 23.70 -30.63
N ALA A 43 -5.55 24.03 -31.90
CA ALA A 43 -5.64 25.39 -32.44
C ALA A 43 -6.90 25.63 -33.29
N ASP A 44 -7.66 24.59 -33.62
CA ASP A 44 -8.94 24.75 -34.33
C ASP A 44 -10.02 25.29 -33.39
N PRO A 45 -10.78 26.34 -33.78
CA PRO A 45 -11.95 26.78 -33.05
C PRO A 45 -12.98 25.64 -32.98
N LEU A 46 -13.54 25.41 -31.80
CA LEU A 46 -14.62 24.46 -31.52
C LEU A 46 -15.87 24.77 -32.37
N THR A 47 -15.89 24.33 -33.62
CA THR A 47 -17.09 24.20 -34.44
C THR A 47 -17.09 22.82 -35.10
N ALA A 48 -17.24 21.80 -34.27
CA ALA A 48 -17.75 20.50 -34.69
C ALA A 48 -18.50 19.89 -33.51
N THR A 49 -19.82 20.07 -33.53
CA THR A 49 -20.76 19.25 -32.79
C THR A 49 -20.58 17.81 -33.25
N ALA A 50 -19.65 17.08 -32.63
CA ALA A 50 -19.64 15.63 -32.72
C ALA A 50 -20.98 15.18 -32.10
N PRO A 51 -21.82 14.41 -32.81
CA PRO A 51 -22.99 13.84 -32.18
C PRO A 51 -22.49 13.03 -30.99
N ALA A 52 -23.02 13.34 -29.80
CA ALA A 52 -22.79 12.53 -28.62
C ALA A 52 -22.96 11.07 -29.03
N ALA A 53 -21.92 10.26 -28.81
CA ALA A 53 -22.05 8.82 -28.95
C ALA A 53 -23.33 8.43 -28.19
N PRO A 54 -24.28 7.72 -28.83
CA PRO A 54 -25.55 7.42 -28.19
C PRO A 54 -25.22 6.76 -26.85
N TRP A 55 -25.80 7.30 -25.77
CA TRP A 55 -25.76 6.67 -24.46
C TRP A 55 -26.05 5.17 -24.67
N PRO A 56 -25.22 4.25 -24.13
CA PRO A 56 -25.45 2.84 -24.33
C PRO A 56 -26.89 2.56 -23.90
N VAL A 57 -27.70 2.10 -24.84
CA VAL A 57 -29.09 1.73 -24.60
C VAL A 57 -29.05 0.74 -23.44
N PRO A 58 -29.85 0.92 -22.37
CA PRO A 58 -29.93 -0.08 -21.33
C PRO A 58 -30.29 -1.40 -22.00
N MET A 59 -29.37 -2.37 -21.95
CA MET A 59 -29.63 -3.73 -22.42
C MET A 59 -30.73 -4.31 -21.54
N THR A 60 -31.98 -4.18 -21.99
CA THR A 60 -33.15 -4.73 -21.30
C THR A 60 -33.25 -6.21 -21.66
N GLY A 61 -32.92 -7.08 -20.72
CA GLY A 61 -32.94 -8.54 -20.87
C GLY A 61 -31.98 -9.23 -19.90
N GLU A 62 -32.08 -10.56 -19.79
CA GLU A 62 -31.26 -11.38 -18.88
C GLU A 62 -29.75 -11.19 -19.11
N GLU A 63 -29.31 -10.96 -20.35
CA GLU A 63 -27.91 -10.69 -20.69
C GLU A 63 -27.40 -9.37 -20.10
N GLY A 64 -28.24 -8.33 -20.05
CA GLY A 64 -27.91 -7.05 -19.44
C GLY A 64 -27.78 -7.12 -17.92
N GLU A 65 -28.60 -7.96 -17.28
CA GLU A 65 -28.53 -8.20 -15.83
C GLU A 65 -27.29 -9.02 -15.46
N VAL A 66 -26.94 -10.03 -16.26
CA VAL A 66 -25.70 -10.82 -16.07
C VAL A 66 -24.47 -9.93 -16.21
N GLN A 67 -24.41 -9.07 -17.23
CA GLN A 67 -23.28 -8.17 -17.44
C GLN A 67 -23.16 -7.10 -16.34
N GLN A 68 -24.28 -6.53 -15.88
CA GLN A 68 -24.27 -5.62 -14.72
C GLN A 68 -23.81 -6.32 -13.44
N THR A 69 -24.22 -7.57 -13.23
CA THR A 69 -23.82 -8.36 -12.06
C THR A 69 -22.32 -8.66 -12.09
N GLN A 70 -21.79 -9.05 -13.25
CA GLN A 70 -20.35 -9.25 -13.45
C GLN A 70 -19.55 -7.96 -13.21
N GLN A 71 -20.02 -6.82 -13.72
CA GLN A 71 -19.37 -5.52 -13.49
C GLN A 71 -19.40 -5.11 -12.01
N ARG A 72 -20.51 -5.33 -11.30
CA ARG A 72 -20.60 -5.08 -9.86
C ARG A 72 -19.62 -5.96 -9.08
N ALA A 73 -19.58 -7.25 -9.40
CA ALA A 73 -18.64 -8.20 -8.78
C ALA A 73 -17.18 -7.79 -9.04
N ALA A 74 -16.83 -7.41 -10.27
CA ALA A 74 -15.49 -6.94 -10.63
C ALA A 74 -15.09 -5.67 -9.87
N ARG A 75 -16.02 -4.71 -9.72
CA ARG A 75 -15.80 -3.49 -8.92
C ARG A 75 -15.58 -3.80 -7.44
N GLU A 76 -16.33 -4.73 -6.86
CA GLU A 76 -16.12 -5.13 -5.46
C GLU A 76 -14.78 -5.86 -5.28
N ARG A 77 -14.40 -6.76 -6.20
CA ARG A 77 -13.07 -7.38 -6.20
C ARG A 77 -11.97 -6.34 -6.28
N LEU A 78 -12.09 -5.34 -7.16
CA LEU A 78 -11.15 -4.23 -7.25
C LEU A 78 -11.07 -3.47 -5.93
N LYS A 79 -12.20 -3.06 -5.34
CA LYS A 79 -12.21 -2.36 -4.03
C LYS A 79 -11.48 -3.16 -2.96
N HIS A 80 -11.75 -4.46 -2.87
CA HIS A 80 -11.10 -5.34 -1.92
C HIS A 80 -9.60 -5.47 -2.17
N ALA A 81 -9.17 -5.67 -3.43
CA ALA A 81 -7.76 -5.74 -3.82
C ALA A 81 -7.00 -4.46 -3.42
N LEU A 82 -7.56 -3.29 -3.76
CA LEU A 82 -6.95 -1.99 -3.44
C LEU A 82 -6.93 -1.74 -1.92
N ALA A 83 -7.98 -2.11 -1.19
CA ALA A 83 -8.06 -1.98 0.25
C ALA A 83 -7.00 -2.85 0.94
N HIS A 84 -6.92 -4.12 0.56
CA HIS A 84 -5.94 -5.08 1.08
C HIS A 84 -4.51 -4.64 0.75
N GLY A 85 -4.23 -4.27 -0.50
CA GLY A 85 -2.91 -3.76 -0.91
C GLY A 85 -2.48 -2.51 -0.13
N LYS A 86 -3.43 -1.63 0.22
CA LYS A 86 -3.13 -0.44 1.03
C LYS A 86 -2.75 -0.81 2.47
N VAL A 87 -3.43 -1.77 3.09
CA VAL A 87 -3.10 -2.28 4.42
C VAL A 87 -1.76 -3.03 4.40
N MET A 88 -1.56 -3.92 3.43
CA MET A 88 -0.32 -4.69 3.32
C MET A 88 0.90 -3.81 3.07
N SER A 89 0.79 -2.76 2.25
CA SER A 89 1.91 -1.85 2.03
C SER A 89 2.31 -1.08 3.29
N LEU A 90 1.38 -0.81 4.21
CA LEU A 90 1.69 -0.24 5.53
C LEU A 90 2.45 -1.24 6.41
N LEU A 91 2.01 -2.50 6.42
CA LEU A 91 2.67 -3.56 7.20
C LEU A 91 4.07 -3.90 6.67
N VAL A 92 4.25 -3.96 5.35
CA VAL A 92 5.57 -4.16 4.74
C VAL A 92 6.48 -2.96 5.01
N SER A 93 5.97 -1.74 4.89
CA SER A 93 6.70 -0.52 5.29
C SER A 93 7.14 -0.58 6.76
N ALA A 94 6.26 -1.02 7.67
CA ALA A 94 6.59 -1.26 9.07
C ALA A 94 7.68 -2.33 9.26
N ALA A 95 7.57 -3.45 8.52
CA ALA A 95 8.52 -4.54 8.56
C ALA A 95 9.92 -4.09 8.15
N LEU A 96 10.03 -3.26 7.11
CA LEU A 96 11.30 -2.67 6.67
C LEU A 96 11.94 -1.76 7.74
N ARG A 97 11.16 -1.28 8.71
CA ARG A 97 11.68 -0.49 9.83
C ARG A 97 12.28 -1.35 10.95
N GLN A 98 11.95 -2.64 10.99
CA GLN A 98 12.39 -3.61 12.00
C GLN A 98 13.68 -4.29 11.63
N PRO A 99 14.50 -4.76 12.60
CA PRO A 99 15.76 -5.44 12.31
C PRO A 99 15.57 -6.81 11.64
N GLN A 100 14.47 -7.52 11.94
CA GLN A 100 14.18 -8.85 11.41
C GLN A 100 13.80 -8.83 9.93
N ALA A 101 13.81 -10.02 9.30
CA ALA A 101 13.31 -10.18 7.94
C ALA A 101 11.81 -9.86 7.85
N VAL A 102 11.38 -9.40 6.67
CA VAL A 102 9.98 -9.00 6.42
C VAL A 102 9.03 -10.18 6.68
N GLU A 103 9.45 -11.38 6.28
CA GLU A 103 8.74 -12.65 6.43
C GLU A 103 8.51 -13.06 7.89
N GLU A 104 9.40 -12.66 8.80
CA GLU A 104 9.30 -12.97 10.23
C GLU A 104 8.41 -11.97 10.99
N TYR A 105 8.36 -10.73 10.52
CA TYR A 105 7.56 -9.68 11.14
C TYR A 105 6.11 -9.71 10.71
N LEU A 106 5.84 -9.93 9.41
CA LEU A 106 4.50 -9.82 8.83
C LEU A 106 3.44 -10.73 9.47
N PRO A 107 3.70 -12.03 9.75
CA PRO A 107 2.71 -12.89 10.39
C PRO A 107 2.30 -12.38 11.78
N ARG A 108 3.27 -11.90 12.57
CA ARG A 108 3.05 -11.35 13.91
C ARG A 108 2.27 -10.04 13.84
N ALA A 109 2.69 -9.12 12.97
CA ALA A 109 2.00 -7.84 12.78
C ALA A 109 0.58 -8.01 12.24
N GLY A 110 0.39 -8.96 11.32
CA GLY A 110 -0.93 -9.34 10.83
C GLY A 110 -1.83 -9.83 11.95
N GLN A 111 -1.36 -10.81 12.74
CA GLN A 111 -2.13 -11.38 13.85
C GLN A 111 -2.48 -10.32 14.90
N TRP A 112 -1.49 -9.51 15.29
CA TRP A 112 -1.69 -8.41 16.22
C TRP A 112 -2.74 -7.40 15.71
N LEU A 113 -2.71 -7.07 14.42
CA LEU A 113 -3.70 -6.21 13.79
C LEU A 113 -5.09 -6.83 13.82
N ALA A 114 -5.21 -8.14 13.55
CA ALA A 114 -6.46 -8.91 13.67
C ALA A 114 -7.11 -8.73 15.02
N ASP A 115 -6.32 -8.97 16.05
CA ASP A 115 -6.79 -9.07 17.41
C ASP A 115 -7.17 -7.67 17.90
N CYS A 116 -6.36 -6.67 17.56
CA CYS A 116 -6.66 -5.27 17.90
C CYS A 116 -7.95 -4.80 17.18
N ALA A 117 -8.12 -5.14 15.90
CA ALA A 117 -9.32 -4.80 15.14
C ALA A 117 -10.56 -5.47 15.73
N ARG A 118 -10.46 -6.74 16.14
CA ARG A 118 -11.54 -7.47 16.81
C ARG A 118 -11.93 -6.82 18.12
N HIS A 119 -10.97 -6.56 19.01
CA HIS A 119 -11.22 -5.90 20.29
C HIS A 119 -11.82 -4.50 20.11
N LEU A 120 -11.32 -3.73 19.14
CA LEU A 120 -11.85 -2.39 18.86
C LEU A 120 -13.28 -2.45 18.32
N ALA A 121 -13.56 -3.36 17.38
CA ALA A 121 -14.91 -3.54 16.83
C ALA A 121 -15.91 -3.95 17.93
N THR A 122 -15.55 -4.90 18.79
CA THR A 122 -16.37 -5.30 19.94
C THR A 122 -16.68 -4.11 20.86
N ARG A 123 -15.69 -3.25 21.13
CA ARG A 123 -15.89 -2.06 21.98
C ARG A 123 -16.76 -1.01 21.30
N LEU A 124 -16.53 -0.72 20.02
CA LEU A 124 -17.34 0.24 19.27
C LEU A 124 -18.81 -0.18 19.21
N LEU A 125 -19.09 -1.46 18.98
CA LEU A 125 -20.46 -2.00 18.98
C LEU A 125 -21.11 -1.89 20.36
N ARG A 126 -20.40 -2.28 21.43
CA ARG A 126 -20.89 -2.15 22.81
C ARG A 126 -21.18 -0.69 23.19
N ASN A 127 -20.30 0.24 22.82
CA ASN A 127 -20.49 1.67 23.07
C ASN A 127 -21.70 2.24 22.32
N ALA A 128 -22.08 1.62 21.19
CA ALA A 128 -23.29 1.95 20.44
C ALA A 128 -24.55 1.21 20.94
N GLY A 129 -24.47 0.45 22.04
CA GLY A 129 -25.59 -0.34 22.58
C GLY A 129 -25.93 -1.59 21.77
N LEU A 130 -25.04 -2.02 20.86
CA LEU A 130 -25.21 -3.20 20.02
C LEU A 130 -24.48 -4.40 20.62
N ASP A 131 -25.09 -5.59 20.51
CA ASP A 131 -24.45 -6.85 20.90
C ASP A 131 -23.45 -7.32 19.83
N PRO A 132 -22.14 -7.41 20.15
CA PRO A 132 -21.13 -7.88 19.21
C PRO A 132 -21.29 -9.33 18.75
N ALA A 133 -22.11 -10.15 19.44
CA ALA A 133 -22.39 -11.51 19.00
C ALA A 133 -23.35 -11.57 17.81
N THR A 134 -24.13 -10.50 17.59
CA THR A 134 -25.19 -10.45 16.56
C THR A 134 -24.99 -9.30 15.56
N ALA A 135 -24.29 -8.23 15.95
CA ALA A 135 -23.99 -7.09 15.10
C ALA A 135 -22.54 -7.13 14.58
N THR A 136 -22.35 -6.68 13.34
CA THR A 136 -21.01 -6.54 12.72
C THR A 136 -20.84 -5.14 12.14
N LEU A 137 -19.62 -4.62 12.19
CA LEU A 137 -19.27 -3.40 11.47
C LEU A 137 -19.47 -3.60 9.95
N SER A 138 -19.91 -2.56 9.24
CA SER A 138 -19.95 -2.62 7.78
C SER A 138 -18.55 -2.79 7.18
N GLY A 139 -18.44 -3.34 5.97
CA GLY A 139 -17.14 -3.58 5.32
C GLY A 139 -16.27 -2.32 5.20
N TYR A 140 -16.88 -1.15 5.01
CA TYR A 140 -16.19 0.14 5.04
C TYR A 140 -15.57 0.43 6.42
N HIS A 141 -16.33 0.27 7.51
CA HIS A 141 -15.83 0.51 8.87
C HIS A 141 -14.76 -0.52 9.26
N GLN A 142 -14.91 -1.78 8.86
CA GLN A 142 -13.88 -2.80 9.05
C GLN A 142 -12.58 -2.38 8.35
N TYR A 143 -12.65 -1.96 7.10
CA TYR A 143 -11.50 -1.45 6.36
C TYR A 143 -10.84 -0.25 7.04
N GLU A 144 -11.62 0.75 7.47
CA GLU A 144 -11.07 1.94 8.12
C GLU A 144 -10.37 1.59 9.44
N VAL A 145 -10.92 0.68 10.24
CA VAL A 145 -10.25 0.14 11.44
C VAL A 145 -8.90 -0.49 11.07
N HIS A 146 -8.87 -1.41 10.11
CA HIS A 146 -7.63 -2.06 9.69
C HIS A 146 -6.61 -1.06 9.12
N ARG A 147 -7.07 -0.09 8.32
CA ARG A 147 -6.24 0.95 7.73
C ARG A 147 -5.60 1.85 8.79
N LEU A 148 -6.38 2.26 9.79
CA LEU A 148 -5.89 3.10 10.89
C LEU A 148 -4.87 2.34 11.76
N LEU A 149 -5.19 1.09 12.13
CA LEU A 149 -4.28 0.24 12.90
C LEU A 149 -2.97 -0.03 12.12
N ALA A 150 -3.05 -0.35 10.84
CA ALA A 150 -1.87 -0.54 10.00
C ALA A 150 -1.02 0.75 9.88
N ALA A 151 -1.65 1.92 9.83
CA ALA A 151 -0.95 3.20 9.84
C ALA A 151 -0.27 3.49 11.19
N LEU A 152 -0.87 3.06 12.31
CA LEU A 152 -0.22 3.12 13.62
C LEU A 152 1.00 2.19 13.70
N ILE A 153 0.88 0.97 13.16
CA ILE A 153 1.99 0.01 13.07
C ILE A 153 3.12 0.54 12.17
N GLU A 154 2.81 1.15 11.01
CA GLU A 154 3.83 1.77 10.14
C GLU A 154 4.66 2.81 10.88
N ARG A 155 3.99 3.63 11.72
CA ARG A 155 4.65 4.67 12.51
C ARG A 155 5.41 4.12 13.70
N ASN A 156 4.87 3.09 14.35
CA ASN A 156 5.37 2.50 15.60
C ASN A 156 5.47 0.97 15.46
N PRO A 157 6.42 0.46 14.68
CA PRO A 157 6.48 -0.98 14.38
C PRO A 157 6.78 -1.82 15.63
N ASP A 158 7.51 -1.30 16.61
CA ASP A 158 7.84 -2.02 17.84
C ASP A 158 6.61 -2.31 18.72
N TRP A 159 5.49 -1.60 18.52
CA TRP A 159 4.27 -1.82 19.30
C TRP A 159 3.69 -3.22 19.15
N VAL A 160 3.93 -3.87 18.01
CA VAL A 160 3.52 -5.27 17.77
C VAL A 160 4.10 -6.20 18.84
N SER A 161 5.29 -5.89 19.36
CA SER A 161 5.95 -6.69 20.41
C SER A 161 5.79 -6.08 21.81
N GLN A 162 5.55 -4.78 21.92
CA GLN A 162 5.56 -4.05 23.20
C GLN A 162 4.18 -3.83 23.81
N ARG A 163 3.09 -3.93 23.03
CA ARG A 163 1.74 -3.59 23.50
C ARG A 163 0.76 -4.72 23.21
N SER A 164 -0.13 -5.00 24.16
CA SER A 164 -1.21 -5.95 23.90
C SER A 164 -2.27 -5.32 22.97
N PRO A 165 -2.84 -6.10 22.03
CA PRO A 165 -3.89 -5.62 21.13
C PRO A 165 -5.09 -5.02 21.87
N GLU A 166 -5.49 -5.63 22.99
CA GLU A 166 -6.62 -5.17 23.80
C GLU A 166 -6.37 -3.80 24.46
N THR A 167 -5.14 -3.56 24.94
CA THR A 167 -4.80 -2.27 25.56
C THR A 167 -4.88 -1.16 24.53
N LEU A 168 -4.38 -1.37 23.32
CA LEU A 168 -4.49 -0.35 22.27
C LEU A 168 -5.95 -0.14 21.85
N ALA A 169 -6.72 -1.21 21.68
CA ALA A 169 -8.15 -1.10 21.38
C ALA A 169 -8.92 -0.33 22.45
N THR A 170 -8.51 -0.45 23.72
CA THR A 170 -9.06 0.33 24.84
C THR A 170 -8.79 1.82 24.68
N LEU A 171 -7.55 2.18 24.36
CA LEU A 171 -7.14 3.59 24.20
C LEU A 171 -7.77 4.26 22.98
N LEU A 172 -8.03 3.49 21.93
CA LEU A 172 -8.62 4.00 20.68
C LEU A 172 -10.16 4.09 20.73
N ALA A 173 -10.81 3.31 21.59
CA ALA A 173 -12.25 3.35 21.73
C ALA A 173 -12.65 4.71 22.34
N PRO A 174 -13.54 5.48 21.68
CA PRO A 174 -13.98 6.76 22.22
C PRO A 174 -14.65 6.56 23.59
N SER A 175 -14.20 7.32 24.58
CA SER A 175 -14.83 7.39 25.92
C SER A 175 -15.96 8.42 25.98
N VAL A 176 -16.24 9.09 24.86
CA VAL A 176 -17.18 10.22 24.79
C VAL A 176 -18.59 9.70 24.54
N PRO A 177 -19.63 10.21 25.24
CA PRO A 177 -21.02 9.90 24.91
C PRO A 177 -21.34 10.29 23.46
N ALA A 178 -22.24 9.54 22.83
CA ALA A 178 -22.60 9.64 21.41
C ALA A 178 -23.13 11.03 20.96
N ASP A 179 -23.37 11.95 21.90
CA ASP A 179 -23.93 13.29 21.66
C ASP A 179 -22.94 14.30 21.07
N VAL A 180 -21.64 14.00 21.05
CA VAL A 180 -20.67 14.86 20.37
C VAL A 180 -20.63 14.50 18.88
N ARG A 181 -21.35 15.27 18.05
CA ARG A 181 -21.22 15.22 16.58
C ARG A 181 -19.79 15.57 16.18
N TRP A 182 -18.98 14.54 16.02
CA TRP A 182 -17.64 14.61 15.44
C TRP A 182 -17.64 13.83 14.13
N PRO A 183 -17.22 14.41 12.98
CA PRO A 183 -16.49 15.66 12.75
C PRO A 183 -17.40 16.84 12.30
N PRO A 184 -16.86 18.08 12.18
CA PRO A 184 -17.55 19.18 11.49
C PRO A 184 -17.93 18.78 10.06
N GLU A 185 -19.11 19.20 9.61
CA GLU A 185 -19.78 18.79 8.37
C GLU A 185 -19.00 19.09 7.07
N GLU A 186 -17.87 19.78 7.13
CA GLU A 186 -17.01 20.04 5.97
C GLU A 186 -16.06 18.88 5.68
N ARG A 187 -16.62 17.74 5.22
CA ARG A 187 -15.83 16.87 4.35
C ARG A 187 -15.64 17.63 3.05
N ARG A 188 -14.47 18.24 2.85
CA ARG A 188 -14.08 18.75 1.53
C ARG A 188 -14.22 17.59 0.55
N GLU A 189 -15.17 17.71 -0.37
CA GLU A 189 -15.30 16.76 -1.47
C GLU A 189 -13.95 16.68 -2.16
N TRP A 190 -13.49 15.46 -2.39
CA TRP A 190 -12.30 15.24 -3.17
C TRP A 190 -12.65 15.62 -4.62
N VAL A 191 -12.17 16.78 -5.05
CA VAL A 191 -12.36 17.25 -6.43
C VAL A 191 -11.26 16.65 -7.29
N SER A 192 -11.62 15.70 -8.16
CA SER A 192 -10.74 15.24 -9.24
C SER A 192 -10.49 16.40 -10.20
N ALA A 193 -9.24 16.59 -10.59
CA ALA A 193 -8.88 17.55 -11.64
C ALA A 193 -8.76 16.87 -13.02
N GLY A 194 -9.30 15.65 -13.16
CA GLY A 194 -9.21 14.77 -14.33
C GLY A 194 -8.13 13.70 -14.20
N ALA A 195 -8.38 12.53 -14.81
CA ALA A 195 -7.55 11.33 -14.63
C ALA A 195 -6.06 11.52 -14.93
N SER A 196 -5.71 12.29 -15.97
CA SER A 196 -4.31 12.58 -16.33
C SER A 196 -3.60 13.40 -15.25
N LEU A 197 -4.25 14.46 -14.76
CA LEU A 197 -3.69 15.34 -13.74
C LEU A 197 -3.62 14.63 -12.38
N ASP A 198 -4.61 13.81 -12.05
CA ASP A 198 -4.58 12.99 -10.83
C ASP A 198 -3.38 12.04 -10.82
N VAL A 199 -3.07 11.40 -11.95
CA VAL A 199 -1.89 10.53 -12.11
C VAL A 199 -0.59 11.31 -11.96
N GLN A 200 -0.48 12.51 -12.55
CA GLN A 200 0.68 13.38 -12.35
C GLN A 200 0.87 13.76 -10.87
N TRP A 201 -0.21 14.10 -10.18
CA TRP A 201 -0.18 14.30 -8.72
C TRP A 201 0.18 13.04 -7.95
N GLY A 202 -0.23 11.86 -8.43
CA GLY A 202 0.19 10.56 -7.90
C GLY A 202 1.71 10.39 -7.94
N TYR A 203 2.33 10.67 -9.09
CA TYR A 203 3.79 10.67 -9.24
C TYR A 203 4.45 11.70 -8.33
N ALA A 204 3.95 12.93 -8.28
CA ALA A 204 4.50 13.98 -7.43
C ALA A 204 4.47 13.58 -5.95
N ARG A 205 3.37 13.01 -5.46
CA ARG A 205 3.25 12.50 -4.08
C ARG A 205 4.20 11.34 -3.80
N ALA A 206 4.34 10.41 -4.75
CA ALA A 206 5.27 9.29 -4.61
C ALA A 206 6.73 9.78 -4.53
N LEU A 207 7.12 10.67 -5.44
CA LEU A 207 8.46 11.26 -5.46
C LEU A 207 8.72 12.16 -4.26
N ALA A 208 7.73 12.91 -3.77
CA ALA A 208 7.88 13.71 -2.56
C ALA A 208 8.21 12.83 -1.34
N ARG A 209 7.58 11.66 -1.20
CA ARG A 209 7.91 10.72 -0.12
C ARG A 209 9.33 10.18 -0.23
N ILE A 210 9.76 9.86 -1.45
CA ILE A 210 11.13 9.39 -1.71
C ILE A 210 12.14 10.51 -1.46
N ALA A 211 11.83 11.75 -1.84
CA ALA A 211 12.65 12.91 -1.56
C ALA A 211 12.84 13.11 -0.06
N VAL A 212 11.77 13.02 0.74
CA VAL A 212 11.88 13.07 2.21
C VAL A 212 12.79 11.96 2.74
N ALA A 213 12.59 10.71 2.30
CA ALA A 213 13.44 9.61 2.74
C ALA A 213 14.91 9.80 2.31
N ALA A 214 15.17 10.29 1.10
CA ALA A 214 16.51 10.57 0.60
C ALA A 214 17.19 11.75 1.33
N LEU A 215 16.42 12.68 1.91
CA LEU A 215 16.94 13.74 2.75
C LEU A 215 17.32 13.22 4.14
N GLU A 216 16.54 12.30 4.69
CA GLU A 216 16.78 11.69 5.99
C GLU A 216 17.89 10.62 5.94
N HIS A 217 18.14 10.04 4.77
CA HIS A 217 19.04 8.91 4.55
C HIS A 217 19.97 9.19 3.37
N ASP A 218 21.00 9.99 3.62
CA ASP A 218 21.91 10.48 2.58
C ASP A 218 22.94 9.42 2.16
N PHE A 219 22.84 8.96 0.92
CA PHE A 219 23.81 8.08 0.28
C PHE A 219 24.97 8.85 -0.40
N GLN A 220 25.11 10.15 -0.16
CA GLN A 220 26.08 11.03 -0.83
C GLN A 220 25.93 11.03 -2.36
N ARG A 221 24.70 10.86 -2.83
CA ARG A 221 24.35 10.85 -4.25
C ARG A 221 23.60 12.12 -4.60
N ASP A 222 23.80 12.62 -5.82
CA ASP A 222 23.06 13.77 -6.29
C ASP A 222 21.54 13.49 -6.28
N ARG A 223 20.77 14.41 -5.70
CA ARG A 223 19.32 14.23 -5.47
C ARG A 223 18.55 14.19 -6.79
N VAL A 224 19.04 14.85 -7.83
CA VAL A 224 18.40 14.78 -9.16
C VAL A 224 18.53 13.36 -9.71
N THR A 225 19.70 12.74 -9.57
CA THR A 225 19.90 11.32 -9.92
C THR A 225 18.97 10.41 -9.12
N VAL A 226 18.92 10.58 -7.79
CA VAL A 226 18.04 9.75 -6.92
C VAL A 226 16.58 9.81 -7.35
N LEU A 227 16.06 11.00 -7.61
CA LEU A 227 14.67 11.19 -8.01
C LEU A 227 14.40 10.75 -9.45
N ALA A 228 15.37 10.87 -10.35
CA ALA A 228 15.25 10.38 -11.74
C ALA A 228 15.19 8.85 -11.79
N ASP A 229 16.06 8.18 -11.04
CA ASP A 229 16.09 6.71 -10.95
C ASP A 229 14.80 6.19 -10.31
N ALA A 230 14.40 6.80 -9.18
CA ALA A 230 13.14 6.47 -8.51
C ALA A 230 11.93 6.66 -9.42
N ARG A 231 11.88 7.74 -10.21
CA ARG A 231 10.80 8.00 -11.16
C ARG A 231 10.71 6.89 -12.21
N SER A 232 11.84 6.51 -12.82
CA SER A 232 11.89 5.46 -13.84
C SER A 232 11.45 4.11 -13.27
N VAL A 233 11.96 3.75 -12.09
CA VAL A 233 11.62 2.50 -11.41
C VAL A 233 10.14 2.45 -11.01
N LEU A 234 9.61 3.53 -10.43
CA LEU A 234 8.20 3.61 -10.03
C LEU A 234 7.25 3.58 -11.22
N ALA A 235 7.56 4.32 -12.30
CA ALA A 235 6.71 4.37 -13.48
C ALA A 235 6.54 2.97 -14.08
N ARG A 236 7.66 2.26 -14.27
CA ARG A 236 7.62 0.88 -14.74
C ARG A 236 6.86 -0.03 -13.78
N ALA A 237 7.20 -0.01 -12.49
CA ALA A 237 6.62 -0.90 -11.50
C ALA A 237 5.12 -0.69 -11.29
N ALA A 238 4.63 0.55 -11.38
CA ALA A 238 3.23 0.90 -11.20
C ALA A 238 2.40 0.54 -12.44
N THR A 239 2.89 0.83 -13.65
CA THR A 239 2.21 0.46 -14.90
C THR A 239 2.08 -1.04 -15.04
N GLU A 240 3.18 -1.80 -14.87
CA GLU A 240 3.16 -3.27 -14.97
C GLU A 240 2.18 -3.93 -13.97
N ARG A 241 1.97 -3.32 -12.80
CA ARG A 241 1.05 -3.85 -11.78
C ARG A 241 -0.39 -3.42 -12.03
N ALA A 242 -0.59 -2.19 -12.50
CA ALA A 242 -1.91 -1.73 -12.92
C ALA A 242 -2.43 -2.60 -14.06
N ASP A 243 -1.59 -2.88 -15.06
CA ASP A 243 -1.92 -3.77 -16.17
C ASP A 243 -2.24 -5.20 -15.69
N ARG A 244 -1.37 -5.78 -14.86
CA ARG A 244 -1.61 -7.11 -14.28
C ARG A 244 -2.90 -7.19 -13.49
N LEU A 245 -3.22 -6.18 -12.68
CA LEU A 245 -4.46 -6.13 -11.89
C LEU A 245 -5.69 -6.03 -12.81
N CYS A 246 -5.65 -5.13 -13.79
CA CYS A 246 -6.73 -4.96 -14.77
C CYS A 246 -6.97 -6.23 -15.59
N GLN A 247 -5.91 -6.88 -16.07
CA GLN A 247 -5.99 -8.14 -16.81
C GLN A 247 -6.59 -9.26 -15.95
N ARG A 248 -6.11 -9.41 -14.70
CA ARG A 248 -6.57 -10.49 -13.80
C ARG A 248 -8.02 -10.37 -13.37
N LEU A 249 -8.51 -9.15 -13.21
CA LEU A 249 -9.88 -8.87 -12.78
C LEU A 249 -10.83 -8.57 -13.95
N GLU A 250 -10.34 -8.73 -15.20
CA GLU A 250 -11.10 -8.45 -16.43
C GLU A 250 -11.77 -7.07 -16.40
N LEU A 251 -11.03 -6.07 -15.95
CA LEU A 251 -11.56 -4.72 -15.72
C LEU A 251 -11.62 -3.90 -17.01
N ASP A 252 -12.63 -3.05 -17.08
CA ASP A 252 -12.72 -2.01 -18.10
C ASP A 252 -11.49 -1.07 -18.08
N PRO A 253 -11.02 -0.56 -19.22
CA PRO A 253 -9.88 0.36 -19.30
C PRO A 253 -10.00 1.60 -18.39
N SER A 254 -11.23 2.05 -18.06
CA SER A 254 -11.48 3.15 -17.12
C SER A 254 -10.99 2.87 -15.69
N ALA A 255 -10.76 1.61 -15.31
CA ALA A 255 -10.21 1.24 -14.01
C ALA A 255 -8.67 1.37 -13.94
N HIS A 256 -7.98 1.42 -15.08
CA HIS A 256 -6.52 1.47 -15.12
C HIS A 256 -5.94 2.70 -14.38
N PRO A 257 -6.46 3.94 -14.54
CA PRO A 257 -5.98 5.09 -13.77
C PRO A 257 -6.11 4.92 -12.26
N ILE A 258 -7.18 4.25 -11.79
CA ILE A 258 -7.40 3.98 -10.36
C ILE A 258 -6.34 3.00 -9.84
N ALA A 259 -6.09 1.92 -10.58
CA ALA A 259 -5.05 0.95 -10.25
C ALA A 259 -3.65 1.60 -10.29
N LEU A 260 -3.37 2.42 -11.29
CA LEU A 260 -2.12 3.15 -11.42
C LEU A 260 -1.88 4.09 -10.23
N LEU A 261 -2.87 4.89 -9.85
CA LEU A 261 -2.81 5.75 -8.66
C LEU A 261 -2.54 4.97 -7.37
N HIS A 262 -3.18 3.80 -7.23
CA HIS A 262 -2.94 2.91 -6.11
C HIS A 262 -1.49 2.43 -6.08
N TYR A 263 -0.96 1.92 -7.19
CA TYR A 263 0.40 1.40 -7.25
C TYR A 263 1.48 2.48 -7.20
N LEU A 264 1.19 3.72 -7.63
CA LEU A 264 2.06 4.87 -7.37
C LEU A 264 2.14 5.18 -5.87
N ASN A 265 1.01 5.14 -5.18
CA ASN A 265 0.96 5.38 -3.74
C ASN A 265 1.69 4.28 -2.96
N VAL A 266 1.44 3.01 -3.28
CA VAL A 266 2.11 1.85 -2.69
C VAL A 266 3.60 1.85 -3.01
N GLY A 267 3.96 1.99 -4.29
CA GLY A 267 5.33 2.00 -4.76
C GLY A 267 6.16 3.10 -4.12
N GLY A 268 5.64 4.33 -4.08
CA GLY A 268 6.34 5.45 -3.44
C GLY A 268 6.62 5.21 -1.95
N ARG A 269 5.68 4.62 -1.22
CA ARG A 269 5.87 4.23 0.18
C ARG A 269 6.93 3.15 0.34
N LEU A 270 6.81 2.05 -0.42
CA LEU A 270 7.71 0.91 -0.29
C LEU A 270 9.13 1.26 -0.75
N TYR A 271 9.28 2.11 -1.77
CA TYR A 271 10.59 2.60 -2.21
C TYR A 271 11.25 3.45 -1.13
N ALA A 272 10.52 4.40 -0.54
CA ALA A 272 11.02 5.22 0.56
C ALA A 272 11.45 4.36 1.76
N ALA A 273 10.63 3.37 2.15
CA ALA A 273 10.97 2.43 3.22
C ALA A 273 12.17 1.55 2.88
N THR A 274 12.32 1.14 1.61
CA THR A 274 13.47 0.37 1.13
C THR A 274 14.75 1.20 1.21
N LEU A 275 14.71 2.45 0.75
CA LEU A 275 15.83 3.39 0.84
C LEU A 275 16.30 3.53 2.30
N ALA A 276 15.35 3.76 3.21
CA ALA A 276 15.63 3.85 4.65
C ALA A 276 16.23 2.58 5.25
N ARG A 277 15.75 1.40 4.80
CA ARG A 277 16.29 0.10 5.24
C ARG A 277 17.72 -0.11 4.76
N VAL A 278 17.96 0.01 3.46
CA VAL A 278 19.28 -0.18 2.85
C VAL A 278 20.28 0.80 3.44
N HIS A 279 19.89 2.04 3.69
CA HIS A 279 20.77 3.04 4.31
C HIS A 279 21.21 2.60 5.70
N ARG A 280 20.25 2.23 6.58
CA ARG A 280 20.56 1.78 7.95
C ARG A 280 21.46 0.54 7.95
N GLU A 281 21.19 -0.43 7.08
CA GLU A 281 22.06 -1.60 6.94
C GLU A 281 23.45 -1.24 6.43
N SER A 282 23.54 -0.34 5.44
CA SER A 282 24.83 0.15 4.91
C SER A 282 25.66 0.82 6.00
N VAL A 283 25.05 1.73 6.77
CA VAL A 283 25.72 2.44 7.86
C VAL A 283 26.19 1.47 8.95
N ALA A 284 25.35 0.51 9.35
CA ALA A 284 25.72 -0.50 10.34
C ALA A 284 26.94 -1.32 9.87
N ARG A 285 26.94 -1.76 8.61
CA ARG A 285 28.07 -2.53 8.06
C ARG A 285 29.35 -1.71 7.88
N ILE A 286 29.23 -0.44 7.53
CA ILE A 286 30.38 0.48 7.49
C ILE A 286 30.97 0.65 8.88
N GLN A 287 30.13 0.75 9.92
CA GLN A 287 30.60 0.82 11.30
C GLN A 287 31.28 -0.50 11.74
N ASP A 288 30.67 -1.66 11.46
CA ASP A 288 31.26 -2.97 11.75
C ASP A 288 32.67 -3.11 11.10
N TYR A 289 32.81 -2.64 9.86
CA TYR A 289 34.08 -2.62 9.14
C TYR A 289 35.12 -1.72 9.83
N GLN A 290 34.74 -0.50 10.21
CA GLN A 290 35.62 0.42 10.94
C GLN A 290 36.05 -0.15 12.30
N ASP A 291 35.16 -0.85 13.00
CA ASP A 291 35.47 -1.50 14.28
C ASP A 291 36.49 -2.64 14.12
N CYS A 292 36.43 -3.40 13.01
CA CYS A 292 37.47 -4.38 12.68
C CYS A 292 38.83 -3.72 12.40
N LEU A 293 38.87 -2.62 11.64
CA LEU A 293 40.10 -1.88 11.39
C LEU A 293 40.72 -1.34 12.69
N ASN A 294 39.90 -0.76 13.58
CA ASN A 294 40.36 -0.25 14.87
C ASN A 294 40.93 -1.35 15.79
N ARG A 295 40.39 -2.56 15.69
CA ARG A 295 40.88 -3.75 16.41
C ARG A 295 42.09 -4.42 15.74
N HIS A 296 42.59 -3.88 14.63
CA HIS A 296 43.67 -4.47 13.84
C HIS A 296 43.34 -5.89 13.37
N ASP A 297 42.07 -6.14 13.03
CA ASP A 297 41.55 -7.42 12.52
C ASP A 297 41.27 -7.32 11.01
N PRO A 298 42.28 -7.58 10.15
CA PRO A 298 42.12 -7.48 8.70
C PRO A 298 41.21 -8.59 8.14
N ALA A 299 41.21 -9.79 8.73
CA ALA A 299 40.36 -10.88 8.29
C ALA A 299 38.88 -10.58 8.54
N GLY A 300 38.56 -9.98 9.69
CA GLY A 300 37.21 -9.49 9.99
C GLY A 300 36.78 -8.36 9.05
N ALA A 301 37.66 -7.39 8.79
CA ALA A 301 37.39 -6.30 7.85
C ALA A 301 37.07 -6.83 6.43
N ASP A 302 37.85 -7.80 5.92
CA ASP A 302 37.61 -8.43 4.62
C ASP A 302 36.31 -9.23 4.58
N ALA A 303 35.92 -9.89 5.69
CA ALA A 303 34.64 -10.57 5.79
C ALA A 303 33.45 -9.59 5.72
N ILE A 304 33.52 -8.46 6.43
CA ILE A 304 32.48 -7.43 6.38
C ILE A 304 32.40 -6.78 5.00
N ALA A 305 33.54 -6.49 4.35
CA ALA A 305 33.58 -5.95 3.00
C ALA A 305 32.91 -6.89 1.97
N ARG A 306 33.17 -8.19 2.06
CA ARG A 306 32.48 -9.20 1.24
C ARG A 306 30.98 -9.22 1.50
N GLN A 307 30.54 -9.25 2.76
CA GLN A 307 29.12 -9.21 3.10
C GLN A 307 28.42 -7.94 2.59
N TYR A 308 29.10 -6.79 2.62
CA TYR A 308 28.57 -5.54 2.07
C TYR A 308 28.32 -5.64 0.56
N GLN A 309 29.28 -6.22 -0.18
CA GLN A 309 29.19 -6.41 -1.63
C GLN A 309 28.15 -7.48 -2.01
N GLU A 310 28.17 -8.64 -1.35
CA GLU A 310 27.23 -9.75 -1.56
C GLU A 310 25.79 -9.33 -1.24
N GLY A 311 25.61 -8.57 -0.16
CA GLY A 311 24.34 -7.98 0.25
C GLY A 311 23.87 -6.81 -0.64
N ARG A 312 24.70 -6.38 -1.60
CA ARG A 312 24.43 -5.23 -2.48
C ARG A 312 23.99 -4.01 -1.68
N LEU A 313 24.74 -3.67 -0.63
CA LEU A 313 24.45 -2.49 0.19
C LEU A 313 24.94 -1.21 -0.51
N GLY A 314 24.39 -0.07 -0.11
CA GLY A 314 24.59 1.23 -0.77
C GLY A 314 23.53 1.56 -1.81
N TYR A 315 23.69 2.73 -2.45
CA TYR A 315 22.69 3.31 -3.36
C TYR A 315 22.36 2.40 -4.56
N GLU A 316 23.39 1.81 -5.17
CA GLU A 316 23.25 0.92 -6.34
C GLU A 316 22.39 -0.32 -6.04
N GLY A 317 22.28 -0.72 -4.76
CA GLY A 317 21.45 -1.82 -4.30
C GLY A 317 19.96 -1.53 -4.20
N ILE A 318 19.55 -0.26 -4.15
CA ILE A 318 18.16 0.12 -3.82
C ILE A 318 17.17 -0.48 -4.82
N ALA A 319 17.46 -0.43 -6.11
CA ALA A 319 16.58 -0.98 -7.15
C ALA A 319 16.41 -2.51 -7.00
N PHE A 320 17.48 -3.21 -6.63
CA PHE A 320 17.46 -4.66 -6.38
C PHE A 320 16.58 -5.00 -5.17
N HIS A 321 16.81 -4.32 -4.03
CA HIS A 321 16.05 -4.54 -2.81
C HIS A 321 14.58 -4.16 -2.99
N PHE A 322 14.29 -3.04 -3.66
CA PHE A 322 12.92 -2.61 -3.94
C PHE A 322 12.17 -3.63 -4.80
N ALA A 323 12.82 -4.18 -5.83
CA ALA A 323 12.23 -5.22 -6.66
C ALA A 323 11.95 -6.51 -5.87
N ALA A 324 12.82 -6.88 -4.92
CA ALA A 324 12.57 -8.01 -4.02
C ALA A 324 11.36 -7.77 -3.11
N ILE A 325 11.27 -6.60 -2.49
CA ILE A 325 10.14 -6.21 -1.64
C ILE A 325 8.84 -6.17 -2.43
N LEU A 326 8.85 -5.65 -3.66
CA LEU A 326 7.67 -5.63 -4.49
C LEU A 326 7.20 -7.03 -4.90
N ARG A 327 8.12 -7.99 -5.12
CA ARG A 327 7.75 -9.40 -5.39
C ARG A 327 7.09 -10.05 -4.17
N GLN A 328 7.63 -9.82 -2.98
CA GLN A 328 7.01 -10.28 -1.74
C GLN A 328 5.61 -9.65 -1.56
N PHE A 329 5.49 -8.34 -1.78
CA PHE A 329 4.21 -7.63 -1.71
C PHE A 329 3.19 -8.21 -2.69
N ASP A 330 3.60 -8.46 -3.94
CA ASP A 330 2.76 -9.08 -4.96
C ASP A 330 2.27 -10.46 -4.51
N GLY A 331 3.13 -11.32 -3.94
CA GLY A 331 2.70 -12.62 -3.39
C GLY A 331 1.63 -12.49 -2.30
N LEU A 332 1.75 -11.48 -1.43
CA LEU A 332 0.84 -11.25 -0.30
C LEU A 332 -0.52 -10.67 -0.72
N THR A 333 -0.60 -10.00 -1.86
CA THR A 333 -1.81 -9.34 -2.35
C THR A 333 -2.50 -10.12 -3.45
N LEU A 334 -1.74 -10.79 -4.32
CA LEU A 334 -2.25 -11.41 -5.53
C LEU A 334 -2.55 -12.92 -5.37
N GLU A 335 -1.87 -13.67 -4.50
CA GLU A 335 -2.18 -15.10 -4.33
C GLU A 335 -3.45 -15.35 -3.51
N ARG A 336 -3.86 -14.36 -2.70
CA ARG A 336 -5.04 -14.46 -1.82
C ARG A 336 -6.38 -14.24 -2.53
N GLU A 337 -6.35 -13.76 -3.77
CA GLU A 337 -7.54 -13.46 -4.58
C GLU A 337 -8.12 -14.70 -5.29
N LEU A 338 -7.45 -15.85 -5.23
CA LEU A 338 -7.87 -17.13 -5.83
C LEU A 338 -8.76 -17.99 -4.92
N ALA A 339 -8.99 -17.58 -3.66
CA ALA A 339 -9.86 -18.32 -2.75
C ALA A 339 -11.34 -17.98 -3.05
N PRO A 340 -12.20 -18.97 -3.40
CA PRO A 340 -13.60 -18.72 -3.65
C PRO A 340 -14.31 -18.23 -2.37
N GLU A 341 -15.39 -17.47 -2.59
CA GLU A 341 -16.22 -16.75 -1.63
C GLU A 341 -16.27 -17.36 -0.21
N GLY A 342 -15.81 -16.58 0.78
CA GLY A 342 -15.92 -16.98 2.19
C GLY A 342 -15.02 -16.26 3.19
N ALA A 343 -14.16 -15.33 2.78
CA ALA A 343 -13.27 -14.61 3.69
C ALA A 343 -13.36 -13.09 3.49
N HIS A 344 -14.28 -12.46 4.22
CA HIS A 344 -14.21 -11.03 4.50
C HIS A 344 -12.92 -10.72 5.26
N PHE A 345 -12.04 -9.90 4.68
CA PHE A 345 -10.75 -9.52 5.26
C PHE A 345 -9.82 -10.73 5.51
N PRO A 346 -8.50 -10.53 5.68
CA PRO A 346 -7.59 -11.64 5.82
C PRO A 346 -7.98 -12.50 7.03
N ARG A 347 -8.30 -13.78 6.80
CA ARG A 347 -8.33 -14.81 7.85
C ARG A 347 -6.97 -14.80 8.55
N LEU A 348 -6.97 -14.24 9.73
CA LEU A 348 -5.86 -14.21 10.67
C LEU A 348 -6.06 -15.46 11.54
N ALA A 349 -5.08 -16.36 11.45
CA ALA A 349 -4.97 -17.69 12.05
C ALA A 349 -6.29 -18.30 12.56
N SER A 350 -6.84 -19.27 11.83
CA SER A 350 -7.71 -20.27 12.46
C SER A 350 -6.81 -21.28 13.18
N PRO A 351 -7.03 -21.54 14.48
CA PRO A 351 -6.38 -22.65 15.16
C PRO A 351 -6.82 -23.97 14.55
N SER A 352 -5.90 -24.91 14.58
CA SER A 352 -5.99 -26.27 14.04
C SER A 352 -7.31 -26.97 14.33
N ALA A 353 -7.73 -27.77 13.37
CA ALA A 353 -8.82 -28.72 13.45
C ALA A 353 -8.62 -29.68 14.65
N ALA A 354 -9.56 -29.65 15.59
CA ALA A 354 -9.91 -30.82 16.38
C ALA A 354 -11.25 -31.33 15.85
N THR A 355 -11.17 -32.44 15.15
CA THR A 355 -12.23 -33.17 14.48
C THR A 355 -13.27 -33.63 15.50
N ASN A 356 -14.46 -33.03 15.50
CA ASN A 356 -15.65 -33.69 16.01
C ASN A 356 -16.02 -34.81 15.03
N ARG A 357 -15.85 -36.07 15.43
CA ARG A 357 -16.47 -37.20 14.74
C ARG A 357 -17.83 -37.47 15.36
N ALA A 358 -18.84 -37.33 14.51
CA ALA A 358 -20.25 -37.51 14.76
C ALA A 358 -20.63 -38.93 15.22
N ALA A 359 -21.73 -39.06 15.96
CA ALA A 359 -23.01 -39.52 15.41
C ALA A 359 -24.07 -39.64 16.51
N ARG A 360 -25.16 -38.86 16.37
CA ARG A 360 -26.45 -39.19 16.99
C ARG A 360 -27.04 -40.36 16.22
N LEU A 361 -27.36 -41.44 16.92
CA LEU A 361 -28.42 -42.37 16.53
C LEU A 361 -29.51 -42.26 17.60
N PHE A 362 -30.68 -41.82 17.17
CA PHE A 362 -31.98 -42.05 17.79
C PHE A 362 -32.81 -42.89 16.78
N PRO A 363 -33.96 -43.50 17.12
CA PRO A 363 -34.70 -43.48 18.39
C PRO A 363 -35.26 -44.86 18.85
N SER A 364 -36.04 -44.81 19.92
CA SER A 364 -37.25 -45.62 20.23
C SER A 364 -37.09 -46.68 21.30
N ALA A 365 -37.68 -46.46 22.47
CA ALA A 365 -38.98 -47.04 22.83
C ALA A 365 -39.28 -46.92 24.34
N LEU A 366 -40.48 -46.40 24.63
CA LEU A 366 -41.40 -46.86 25.68
C LEU A 366 -40.99 -46.78 27.16
N SER A 367 -41.51 -45.72 27.81
CA SER A 367 -42.29 -45.69 29.06
C SER A 367 -41.80 -46.34 30.37
N PRO A 368 -42.22 -45.78 31.53
CA PRO A 368 -41.61 -45.99 32.86
C PRO A 368 -42.33 -47.12 33.64
N PRO A 369 -41.97 -47.47 34.90
CA PRO A 369 -42.42 -46.67 36.06
C PRO A 369 -41.56 -46.74 37.35
N SER A 370 -41.94 -45.86 38.31
CA SER A 370 -41.88 -45.98 39.80
C SER A 370 -40.49 -46.11 40.47
N VAL A 371 -40.17 -45.42 41.58
CA VAL A 371 -40.93 -44.94 42.76
C VAL A 371 -40.43 -43.57 43.17
#